data_AF-A0A517Q9R2-F1
#
_entry.id   AF-A0A517Q9R2-F1
#
_cell.length_a   1.000
_cell.length_b   1.000
_cell.length_c   1.000
_cell.angle_alpha   90.00
_cell.angle_beta   90.00
_cell.angle_gamma   90.00
#
_symmetry.space_group_name_H-M   'P 1'
#
loop_
_entity.id
_entity.type
_entity.pdbx_description
1 polymer ?
#
loop_
_entity_poly.entity_id
_entity_poly.type
_entity_poly.pdbx_seq_one_letter_code
_entity_poly.pdbx_strand_id
1 'polypeptide(L)'
;MNITFGDHVRVLSTPETDERRLAGKSGQVYGETTPSVTGVEVIGETREDYAINVFIEDLDSAFWFAPDLLELIDHAAGTEIIIGNLKAVRRADGSWEESEISPTIKWWQFWR
;
A
#
# COMPACT_ATOMS: atom_id res chain seq x y z
N MET A 1 -2.00 -14.10 -8.22
CA MET A 1 -2.68 -12.92 -7.65
C MET A 1 -1.64 -11.81 -7.59
N ASN A 2 -1.97 -10.59 -8.00
CA ASN A 2 -1.01 -9.49 -8.02
C ASN A 2 -1.20 -8.66 -6.75
N ILE A 3 -0.12 -8.41 -6.00
CA ILE A 3 -0.12 -7.49 -4.86
C ILE A 3 -0.19 -6.06 -5.40
N THR A 4 -1.05 -5.23 -4.83
CA THR A 4 -1.34 -3.87 -5.32
C THR A 4 -1.47 -2.87 -4.18
N PHE A 5 -1.45 -1.58 -4.53
CA PHE A 5 -1.60 -0.48 -3.57
C PHE A 5 -2.81 -0.66 -2.64
N GLY A 6 -2.57 -0.57 -1.34
CA GLY A 6 -3.54 -0.71 -0.26
C GLY A 6 -3.77 -2.16 0.21
N ASP A 7 -3.14 -3.16 -0.40
CA ASP A 7 -3.26 -4.55 0.07
C ASP A 7 -2.59 -4.74 1.43
N HIS A 8 -3.13 -5.66 2.24
CA HIS A 8 -2.45 -6.17 3.41
C HIS A 8 -1.60 -7.36 3.02
N VAL A 9 -0.34 -7.32 3.43
CA VAL A 9 0.64 -8.35 3.12
C VAL A 9 1.35 -8.82 4.38
N ARG A 10 1.85 -10.05 4.33
CA ARG A 10 2.73 -10.64 5.33
C ARG A 10 4.12 -10.80 4.73
N VAL A 11 5.14 -10.45 5.49
CA VAL A 11 6.53 -10.68 5.11
C VAL A 11 6.88 -12.17 5.34
N LEU A 12 7.33 -12.84 4.29
CA LEU A 12 7.75 -14.23 4.33
C LEU A 12 9.09 -14.39 5.07
N SER A 13 9.32 -15.57 5.65
CA SER A 13 10.58 -15.90 6.31
C SER A 13 11.62 -16.35 5.28
N THR A 14 12.72 -15.62 5.24
CA THR A 14 13.91 -15.82 4.41
C THR A 14 15.12 -15.32 5.21
N PRO A 15 16.36 -15.73 4.90
CA PRO A 15 17.54 -15.20 5.59
C PRO A 15 17.55 -13.67 5.66
N GLU A 16 17.23 -12.99 4.55
CA GLU A 16 17.24 -11.53 4.41
C GLU A 16 16.21 -10.83 5.30
N THR A 17 15.02 -11.41 5.46
CA THR A 17 13.93 -10.86 6.28
C THR A 17 14.06 -11.26 7.76
N ASP A 18 14.60 -12.45 8.04
CA ASP A 18 14.85 -12.94 9.39
C ASP A 18 15.97 -12.12 10.06
N GLU A 19 17.07 -11.85 9.35
CA GLU A 19 18.18 -11.02 9.84
C GLU A 19 17.73 -9.61 10.24
N ARG A 20 16.76 -9.07 9.51
CA ARG A 20 16.15 -7.75 9.77
C ARG A 20 15.00 -7.80 10.77
N ARG A 21 14.62 -8.99 11.27
CA ARG A 21 13.47 -9.22 12.16
C ARG A 21 12.14 -8.75 11.57
N LEU A 22 12.01 -8.87 10.24
CA LEU A 22 10.82 -8.49 9.49
C LEU A 22 9.90 -9.66 9.19
N ALA A 23 10.44 -10.89 9.15
CA ALA A 23 9.67 -12.09 8.89
C ALA A 23 8.45 -12.24 9.81
N GLY A 24 7.32 -12.61 9.23
CA GLY A 24 6.05 -12.79 9.93
C GLY A 24 5.31 -11.49 10.26
N LYS A 25 5.92 -10.32 10.08
CA LYS A 25 5.22 -9.04 10.26
C LYS A 25 4.23 -8.80 9.13
N SER A 26 3.14 -8.12 9.46
CA SER A 26 2.15 -7.67 8.49
C SER A 26 2.29 -6.18 8.26
N GLY A 27 1.89 -5.73 7.07
CA GLY A 27 1.88 -4.32 6.72
C GLY A 27 0.95 -4.03 5.56
N GLN A 28 0.84 -2.76 5.20
CA GLN A 28 0.02 -2.30 4.09
C GLN A 28 0.90 -1.80 2.94
N VAL A 29 0.53 -2.15 1.71
CA VAL A 29 1.25 -1.72 0.51
C VAL A 29 0.98 -0.26 0.23
N TYR A 30 2.01 0.56 0.20
CA TYR A 30 1.93 2.01 -0.02
C TYR A 30 2.37 2.43 -1.43
N GLY A 31 2.96 1.51 -2.20
CA GLY A 31 3.28 1.77 -3.59
C GLY A 31 4.23 0.73 -4.16
N GLU A 32 4.66 1.02 -5.39
CA GLU A 32 5.59 0.23 -6.16
C GLU A 32 6.61 1.16 -6.84
N THR A 33 7.76 0.63 -7.22
CA THR A 33 8.82 1.42 -7.87
C THR A 33 9.65 0.56 -8.81
N THR A 34 10.41 1.25 -9.66
CA THR A 34 11.51 0.71 -10.46
C THR A 34 12.85 1.07 -9.80
N PRO A 35 13.49 0.17 -9.04
CA PRO A 35 14.67 0.48 -8.23
C PRO A 35 15.87 1.03 -9.03
N SER A 36 16.05 0.65 -10.29
CA SER A 36 17.12 1.21 -11.13
C SER A 36 16.97 2.72 -11.39
N VAL A 37 15.74 3.24 -11.30
CA VAL A 37 15.42 4.66 -11.49
C VAL A 37 15.47 5.43 -10.16
N THR A 38 14.94 4.84 -9.09
CA THR A 38 14.80 5.54 -7.79
C THR A 38 15.97 5.32 -6.84
N GLY A 39 16.76 4.25 -7.03
CA GLY A 39 17.91 3.92 -6.20
C GLY A 39 17.55 3.48 -4.77
N VAL A 40 16.32 3.02 -4.53
CA VAL A 40 15.89 2.55 -3.20
C VAL A 40 16.61 1.27 -2.79
N GLU A 41 16.87 1.12 -1.50
CA GLU A 41 17.36 -0.15 -0.95
C GLU A 41 16.21 -1.17 -0.92
N VAL A 42 16.37 -2.27 -1.65
CA VAL A 42 15.40 -3.36 -1.72
C VAL A 42 15.86 -4.51 -0.86
N ILE A 43 14.96 -5.05 -0.05
CA ILE A 43 15.14 -6.29 0.69
C ILE A 43 14.78 -7.44 -0.24
N GLY A 44 15.71 -8.37 -0.45
CA GLY A 44 15.58 -9.48 -1.39
C GLY A 44 16.20 -9.21 -2.76
N GLU A 45 16.15 -10.21 -3.64
CA GLU A 45 16.67 -10.10 -5.00
C GLU A 45 15.73 -9.24 -5.86
N THR A 46 16.23 -8.12 -6.38
CA THR A 46 15.45 -7.27 -7.29
C THR A 46 15.36 -7.91 -8.68
N ARG A 47 14.43 -8.84 -8.84
CA ARG A 47 14.05 -9.39 -10.15
C ARG A 47 13.15 -8.39 -10.86
N GLU A 48 13.30 -8.33 -12.19
CA GLU A 48 12.44 -7.52 -13.07
C GLU A 48 12.46 -6.00 -12.81
N ASP A 49 13.43 -5.52 -12.01
CA ASP A 49 13.56 -4.09 -11.67
C ASP A 49 12.27 -3.52 -11.05
N TYR A 50 11.69 -4.26 -10.11
CA TYR A 50 10.43 -3.93 -9.45
C TYR A 50 10.49 -4.22 -7.95
N ALA A 51 9.96 -3.30 -7.14
CA ALA A 51 9.89 -3.45 -5.69
C ALA A 51 8.59 -2.84 -5.13
N ILE A 52 8.13 -3.41 -4.02
CA ILE A 52 6.88 -3.04 -3.35
C ILE A 52 7.19 -2.35 -2.03
N ASN A 53 6.61 -1.17 -1.79
CA ASN A 53 6.71 -0.46 -0.52
C ASN A 53 5.64 -0.98 0.44
N VAL A 54 6.07 -1.44 1.62
CA VAL A 54 5.18 -1.92 2.67
C VAL A 54 5.44 -1.11 3.93
N PHE A 55 4.40 -0.44 4.42
CA PHE A 55 4.40 0.21 5.73
C PHE A 55 4.01 -0.81 6.80
N ILE A 56 4.89 -1.02 7.77
CA ILE A 56 4.70 -1.94 8.89
C ILE A 56 4.37 -1.11 10.13
N GLU A 57 3.11 -1.14 10.55
CA GLU A 57 2.59 -0.32 11.66
C GLU A 57 3.32 -0.57 12.98
N ASP A 58 3.61 -1.84 13.32
CA ASP A 58 4.37 -2.23 14.52
C ASP A 58 5.74 -1.57 14.63
N LEU A 59 6.31 -1.14 13.50
CA LEU A 59 7.65 -0.54 13.41
C LEU A 59 7.59 0.96 13.06
N ASP A 60 6.40 1.50 12.80
CA ASP A 60 6.20 2.87 12.29
C ASP A 60 7.19 3.21 11.15
N SER A 61 7.34 2.27 10.21
CA SER A 61 8.38 2.35 9.17
C SER A 61 7.96 1.64 7.89
N ALA A 62 8.41 2.16 6.75
CA ALA A 62 8.22 1.57 5.44
C ALA A 62 9.51 0.93 4.91
N PHE A 63 9.35 -0.21 4.23
CA PHE A 63 10.46 -0.96 3.63
C PHE A 63 10.10 -1.33 2.18
N TRP A 64 11.12 -1.43 1.33
CA TRP A 64 10.96 -1.91 -0.04
C TRP A 64 11.35 -3.39 -0.11
N PHE A 65 10.45 -4.21 -0.63
CA PHE A 65 10.65 -5.66 -0.75
C PHE A 65 10.61 -6.08 -2.21
N ALA A 66 11.41 -7.11 -2.52
CA ALA A 66 11.14 -7.95 -3.67
C ALA A 66 9.76 -8.62 -3.53
N PRO A 67 8.95 -8.73 -4.60
CA PRO A 67 7.58 -9.24 -4.50
C PRO A 67 7.48 -10.67 -3.95
N ASP A 68 8.48 -11.51 -4.18
CA ASP A 68 8.53 -12.90 -3.73
C ASP A 68 8.77 -13.05 -2.21
N LEU A 69 9.05 -11.95 -1.51
CA LEU A 69 9.12 -11.91 -0.04
C LEU A 69 7.79 -11.56 0.62
N LEU A 70 6.72 -11.34 -0.16
CA LEU A 70 5.42 -10.90 0.33
C LEU A 70 4.35 -11.92 -0.01
N GLU A 71 3.46 -12.15 0.95
CA GLU A 71 2.24 -12.93 0.77
C GLU A 71 1.02 -12.02 0.99
N LEU A 72 0.09 -12.03 0.05
CA LEU A 72 -1.18 -11.32 0.19
C LEU A 72 -2.01 -11.95 1.33
N ILE A 73 -2.43 -11.13 2.29
CA ILE A 73 -3.39 -11.50 3.33
C ILE A 73 -4.81 -11.21 2.83
N ASP A 74 -5.07 -9.95 2.50
CA ASP A 74 -6.36 -9.47 1.99
C ASP A 74 -6.20 -8.12 1.26
N HIS A 75 -7.27 -7.70 0.58
CA HIS A 75 -7.33 -6.44 -0.16
C HIS A 75 -7.76 -5.23 0.67
N ALA A 76 -7.85 -5.34 2.00
CA ALA A 76 -8.26 -4.29 2.91
C ALA A 76 -9.61 -3.63 2.53
N ALA A 77 -10.62 -4.45 2.23
CA ALA A 77 -11.93 -3.98 1.79
C ALA A 77 -12.55 -2.99 2.80
N GLY A 78 -13.08 -1.88 2.29
CA GLY A 78 -13.63 -0.79 3.09
C GLY A 78 -12.62 0.30 3.46
N THR A 79 -11.33 0.13 3.14
CA THR A 79 -10.33 1.23 3.27
C THR A 79 -10.80 2.44 2.46
N GLU A 80 -10.83 3.60 3.10
CA GLU A 80 -11.19 4.87 2.44
C GLU A 80 -9.96 5.76 2.28
N ILE A 81 -9.78 6.30 1.08
CA ILE A 81 -8.78 7.33 0.78
C ILE A 81 -9.51 8.57 0.32
N ILE A 82 -9.14 9.73 0.86
CA ILE A 82 -9.66 11.03 0.44
C ILE A 82 -8.48 11.90 0.00
N ILE A 83 -8.46 12.27 -1.28
CA ILE A 83 -7.46 13.17 -1.87
C ILE A 83 -8.20 14.32 -2.55
N GLY A 84 -8.11 15.52 -1.96
CA GLY A 84 -8.88 16.67 -2.45
C GLY A 84 -10.38 16.41 -2.37
N ASN A 85 -11.06 16.43 -3.52
CA ASN A 85 -12.48 16.11 -3.66
C ASN A 85 -12.73 14.66 -4.13
N LEU A 86 -11.71 13.80 -4.23
CA LEU A 86 -11.88 12.40 -4.60
C LEU A 86 -11.94 11.54 -3.35
N LYS A 87 -12.96 10.69 -3.24
CA LYS A 87 -13.05 9.58 -2.29
C LYS A 87 -12.93 8.27 -3.06
N ALA A 88 -11.99 7.42 -2.64
CA ALA A 88 -11.84 6.07 -3.13
C ALA A 88 -12.08 5.07 -1.99
N VAL A 89 -12.92 4.07 -2.21
CA VAL A 89 -13.19 2.98 -1.24
C VAL A 89 -12.71 1.66 -1.81
N ARG A 90 -11.91 0.92 -1.06
CA ARG A 90 -11.34 -0.34 -1.51
C ARG A 90 -12.38 -1.46 -1.51
N ARG A 91 -12.48 -2.21 -2.62
CA ARG A 91 -13.35 -3.38 -2.74
C ARG A 91 -12.62 -4.67 -2.37
N ALA A 92 -13.39 -5.71 -2.08
CA ALA A 92 -12.87 -7.04 -1.72
C ALA A 92 -12.13 -7.76 -2.86
N ASP A 93 -12.27 -7.29 -4.11
CA ASP A 93 -11.56 -7.79 -5.28
C ASP A 93 -10.25 -7.02 -5.56
N GLY A 94 -9.87 -6.07 -4.69
CA GLY A 94 -8.69 -5.23 -4.85
C GLY A 94 -8.89 -3.99 -5.71
N SER A 95 -10.07 -3.80 -6.32
CA SER A 95 -10.39 -2.58 -7.07
C SER A 95 -10.72 -1.39 -6.15
N TRP A 96 -10.64 -0.17 -6.68
CA TRP A 96 -11.05 1.05 -6.01
C TRP A 96 -12.40 1.54 -6.56
N GLU A 97 -13.33 1.84 -5.67
CA GLU A 97 -14.58 2.55 -5.98
C GLU A 97 -14.41 4.05 -5.74
N GLU A 98 -14.36 4.81 -6.82
CA GLU A 98 -14.09 6.25 -6.78
C GLU A 98 -15.38 7.07 -6.88
N SER A 99 -15.43 8.18 -6.13
CA SER A 99 -16.53 9.14 -6.15
C SER A 99 -16.05 10.54 -5.85
N GLU A 100 -16.67 11.55 -6.46
CA GLU A 100 -16.40 12.95 -6.13
C GLU A 100 -17.21 13.38 -4.89
N ILE A 101 -16.51 13.91 -3.90
CA ILE A 101 -17.10 14.64 -2.78
C ILE A 101 -17.35 16.07 -3.25
N SER A 102 -18.58 16.38 -3.65
CA SER A 102 -18.98 17.77 -3.84
C SER A 102 -18.93 18.51 -2.50
N PRO A 103 -18.35 19.72 -2.42
CA PRO A 103 -18.43 20.52 -1.21
C PRO A 103 -19.91 20.74 -0.88
N THR A 104 -20.29 20.51 0.39
CA THR A 104 -21.66 20.76 0.86
C THR A 104 -21.93 22.25 0.74
N ILE A 105 -22.55 22.66 -0.37
CA ILE A 105 -22.98 24.04 -0.55
C ILE A 105 -24.05 24.32 0.51
N LYS A 106 -23.65 25.04 1.54
CA LYS A 106 -24.54 25.52 2.59
C LYS A 106 -25.46 26.59 1.99
N TRP A 107 -26.65 26.17 1.57
CA TRP A 107 -27.67 26.98 0.90
C TRP A 107 -28.01 28.30 1.63
N TRP A 108 -27.76 28.39 2.94
CA TRP A 108 -27.94 29.60 3.74
C TRP A 108 -26.89 30.70 3.52
N GLN A 109 -25.78 30.44 2.82
CA GLN A 109 -24.76 31.45 2.52
C GLN A 109 -25.11 32.34 1.31
N PHE A 110 -26.18 32.03 0.57
CA PHE A 110 -26.63 32.78 -0.61
C PHE A 110 -27.73 33.81 -0.31
N TRP A 111 -28.17 33.92 0.94
CA TRP A 111 -29.11 34.94 1.39
C TRP A 111 -28.33 36.01 2.18
N ARG A 112 -27.95 37.09 1.49
CA ARG A 112 -27.43 38.33 2.08
C ARG A 112 -27.96 39.53 1.31
#